data_AF-A0A0R3WNW7-F1
#
_entry.id   AF-A0A0R3WNW7-F1
#
_cell.length_a   1.000
_cell.length_b   1.000
_cell.length_c   1.000
_cell.angle_alpha   90.00
_cell.angle_beta   90.00
_cell.angle_gamma   90.00
#
_symmetry.space_group_name_H-M   'P 1'
#
loop_
_entity.id
_entity.type
_entity.pdbx_description
1 polymer ?
#
loop_
_entity_poly.entity_id
_entity_poly.type
_entity_poly.pdbx_seq_one_letter_code
_entity_poly.pdbx_strand_id
1 'polypeptide(L)'
;LLVKDTNLINLFVCCLCLLAGERKSKEVRKLVSSLELPHLLECFSSDMAGLDAAAGSCTRSVLAATAAWLRAESQLSACLDTAGTDSVLALPQALIKPLSVATLGLTEIDLVPCVAAFLSAVGGDEALLRPFGACLCNLITRSSDYRMRLAGLRLLKQTFDTLMEAGGKEACVGGSGDLGLAACLVPDTLVALSEALEDDRNEVEAAANSLFADLEAVGVTAQNNE
;
A
#
# COMPACT_ATOMS: atom_id res chain seq x y z
N LEU A 1 -13.46 -26.34 4.71
CA LEU A 1 -14.18 -25.12 4.28
C LEU A 1 -13.19 -24.04 3.79
N LEU A 2 -12.05 -24.43 3.19
CA LEU A 2 -10.93 -23.54 2.82
C LEU A 2 -11.01 -22.95 1.40
N VAL A 3 -12.05 -23.29 0.62
CA VAL A 3 -12.24 -22.82 -0.77
C VAL A 3 -12.90 -21.42 -0.82
N LYS A 4 -13.16 -20.78 0.34
CA LYS A 4 -13.88 -19.50 0.43
C LYS A 4 -12.99 -18.28 0.66
N ASP A 5 -11.82 -18.43 1.27
CA ASP A 5 -10.97 -17.28 1.65
C ASP A 5 -10.09 -16.79 0.48
N THR A 6 -9.66 -17.72 -0.39
CA THR A 6 -8.90 -17.40 -1.61
C THR A 6 -9.69 -16.56 -2.60
N ASN A 7 -11.01 -16.75 -2.68
CA ASN A 7 -11.86 -16.01 -3.62
C ASN A 7 -12.07 -14.56 -3.23
N LEU A 8 -12.02 -14.24 -1.94
CA LEU A 8 -12.31 -12.88 -1.49
C LEU A 8 -11.13 -11.93 -1.78
N ILE A 9 -9.90 -12.36 -1.50
CA ILE A 9 -8.72 -11.57 -1.85
C ILE A 9 -8.54 -11.44 -3.36
N ASN A 10 -8.79 -12.52 -4.12
CA ASN A 10 -8.82 -12.48 -5.59
C ASN A 10 -9.79 -11.40 -6.09
N LEU A 11 -10.98 -11.31 -5.47
CA LEU A 11 -11.99 -10.31 -5.83
C LEU A 11 -11.52 -8.89 -5.51
N PHE A 12 -10.95 -8.64 -4.34
CA PHE A 12 -10.45 -7.31 -3.97
C PHE A 12 -9.32 -6.85 -4.91
N VAL A 13 -8.33 -7.71 -5.14
CA VAL A 13 -7.21 -7.43 -6.06
C VAL A 13 -7.75 -7.18 -7.48
N CYS A 14 -8.66 -8.01 -7.97
CA CYS A 14 -9.28 -7.81 -9.29
C CYS A 14 -9.98 -6.46 -9.39
N CYS A 15 -10.86 -6.14 -8.44
CA CYS A 15 -11.63 -4.90 -8.47
C CYS A 15 -10.71 -3.67 -8.45
N LEU A 16 -9.71 -3.64 -7.56
CA LEU A 16 -8.77 -2.52 -7.48
C LEU A 16 -7.95 -2.36 -8.77
N CYS A 17 -7.44 -3.47 -9.33
CA CYS A 17 -6.69 -3.41 -10.59
C CYS A 17 -7.55 -3.01 -11.78
N LEU A 18 -8.81 -3.47 -11.85
CA LEU A 18 -9.74 -3.09 -12.92
C LEU A 18 -10.16 -1.63 -12.82
N LEU A 19 -10.42 -1.13 -11.61
CA LEU A 19 -10.66 0.30 -11.35
C LEU A 19 -9.44 1.15 -11.69
N ALA A 20 -8.23 0.62 -11.50
CA ALA A 20 -6.98 1.24 -11.94
C ALA A 20 -6.73 1.14 -13.47
N GLY A 21 -7.66 0.56 -14.24
CA GLY A 21 -7.58 0.47 -15.70
C GLY A 21 -6.82 -0.73 -16.26
N GLU A 22 -6.44 -1.71 -15.43
CA GLU A 22 -5.60 -2.85 -15.84
C GLU A 22 -6.34 -3.99 -16.55
N ARG A 23 -7.40 -3.68 -17.30
CA ARG A 23 -8.22 -4.68 -18.02
C ARG A 23 -7.42 -5.58 -18.98
N LYS A 24 -6.29 -5.09 -19.49
CA LYS A 24 -5.41 -5.83 -20.41
C LYS A 24 -4.37 -6.69 -19.69
N SER A 25 -4.20 -6.57 -18.38
CA SER A 25 -3.25 -7.39 -17.62
C SER A 25 -3.60 -8.87 -17.73
N LYS A 26 -2.60 -9.71 -18.02
CA LYS A 26 -2.76 -11.17 -18.08
C LYS A 26 -3.06 -11.73 -16.70
N GLU A 27 -2.46 -11.16 -15.66
CA GLU A 27 -2.64 -11.56 -14.27
C GLU A 27 -4.07 -11.28 -13.80
N VAL A 28 -4.58 -10.07 -14.05
CA VAL A 28 -5.97 -9.71 -13.73
C VAL A 28 -6.95 -10.64 -14.44
N ARG A 29 -6.73 -10.95 -15.72
CA ARG A 29 -7.58 -11.91 -16.45
C ARG A 29 -7.52 -13.33 -15.88
N LYS A 30 -6.34 -13.80 -15.46
CA LYS A 30 -6.17 -15.09 -14.78
C LYS A 30 -6.97 -15.11 -13.47
N LEU A 31 -6.88 -14.05 -12.66
CA LEU A 31 -7.62 -13.93 -11.40
C LEU A 31 -9.14 -13.89 -11.61
N VAL A 32 -9.62 -13.15 -12.61
CA VAL A 32 -11.05 -13.14 -12.95
C VAL A 32 -11.52 -14.53 -13.39
N SER A 33 -10.70 -15.25 -14.16
CA SER A 33 -11.05 -16.62 -14.57
C SER A 33 -11.13 -17.59 -13.39
N SER A 34 -10.25 -17.45 -12.39
CA SER A 34 -10.30 -18.28 -11.18
C SER A 34 -11.47 -17.94 -10.25
N LEU A 35 -12.05 -16.74 -10.39
CA LEU A 35 -13.26 -16.33 -9.67
C LEU A 35 -14.55 -16.83 -10.32
N GLU A 36 -14.49 -17.40 -11.52
CA GLU A 36 -15.66 -17.76 -12.33
C GLU A 36 -16.61 -16.56 -12.58
N LEU A 37 -16.06 -15.33 -12.64
CA LEU A 37 -16.80 -14.08 -12.85
C LEU A 37 -16.43 -13.38 -14.17
N PRO A 38 -16.65 -14.00 -15.35
CA PRO A 38 -16.20 -13.45 -16.64
C PRO A 38 -16.79 -12.07 -16.96
N HIS A 39 -18.03 -11.80 -16.52
CA HIS A 39 -18.71 -10.53 -16.70
C HIS A 39 -18.06 -9.37 -15.93
N LEU A 40 -17.21 -9.65 -14.94
CA LEU A 40 -16.48 -8.62 -14.20
C LEU A 40 -15.66 -7.76 -15.17
N LEU A 41 -14.96 -8.37 -16.13
CA LEU A 41 -14.17 -7.64 -17.13
C LEU A 41 -15.05 -6.73 -18.00
N GLU A 42 -16.26 -7.19 -18.32
CA GLU A 42 -17.22 -6.46 -19.14
C GLU A 42 -17.77 -5.23 -18.40
N CYS A 43 -18.03 -5.34 -17.09
CA CYS A 43 -18.47 -4.23 -16.24
C CYS A 43 -17.45 -3.07 -16.18
N PHE A 44 -16.16 -3.36 -16.36
CA PHE A 44 -15.08 -2.36 -16.43
C PHE A 44 -14.63 -2.04 -17.87
N SER A 45 -15.36 -2.53 -18.89
CA SER A 45 -14.99 -2.38 -20.31
C SER A 45 -15.69 -1.24 -21.05
N SER A 46 -16.86 -0.78 -20.58
CA SER A 46 -17.58 0.36 -21.15
C SER A 46 -16.81 1.66 -20.90
N ASP A 47 -16.85 2.61 -21.85
CA ASP A 47 -16.22 3.92 -21.71
C ASP A 47 -16.69 4.64 -20.42
N MET A 48 -15.91 4.48 -19.35
CA MET A 48 -16.17 5.05 -18.02
C MET A 48 -15.92 6.56 -17.97
N ALA A 49 -15.65 7.22 -19.10
CA ALA A 49 -15.40 8.66 -19.19
C ALA A 49 -16.57 9.54 -18.68
N GLY A 50 -17.77 8.96 -18.49
CA GLY A 50 -18.92 9.60 -17.85
C GLY A 50 -19.23 9.13 -16.43
N LEU A 51 -18.43 8.21 -15.86
CA LEU A 51 -18.66 7.51 -14.61
C LEU A 51 -17.55 7.74 -13.58
N ASP A 52 -16.65 8.70 -13.80
CA ASP A 52 -15.49 9.02 -12.95
C ASP A 52 -15.84 9.13 -11.45
N ALA A 53 -16.93 9.83 -11.11
CA ALA A 53 -17.40 9.94 -9.73
C ALA A 53 -17.89 8.59 -9.15
N ALA A 54 -18.56 7.78 -9.97
CA ALA A 54 -19.02 6.45 -9.56
C ALA A 54 -17.86 5.46 -9.42
N ALA A 55 -16.84 5.55 -10.27
CA ALA A 55 -15.62 4.75 -10.20
C ALA A 55 -14.79 5.10 -8.95
N GLY A 56 -14.65 6.40 -8.64
CA GLY A 56 -14.03 6.85 -7.39
C GLY A 56 -14.79 6.37 -6.16
N SER A 57 -16.13 6.48 -6.15
CA SER A 57 -16.96 5.94 -5.05
C SER A 57 -16.83 4.43 -4.91
N CYS A 58 -16.85 3.71 -6.03
CA CYS A 58 -16.67 2.26 -6.05
C CYS A 58 -15.31 1.87 -5.47
N THR A 59 -14.25 2.58 -5.85
CA THR A 59 -12.90 2.33 -5.32
C THR A 59 -12.84 2.53 -3.82
N ARG A 60 -13.44 3.61 -3.28
CA ARG A 60 -13.54 3.82 -1.83
C ARG A 60 -14.30 2.70 -1.13
N SER A 61 -15.39 2.20 -1.73
CA SER A 61 -16.14 1.07 -1.19
C SER A 61 -15.33 -0.22 -1.19
N VAL A 62 -14.56 -0.50 -2.26
CA VAL A 62 -13.67 -1.65 -2.33
C VAL A 62 -12.56 -1.53 -1.28
N LEU A 63 -11.90 -0.38 -1.15
CA LEU A 63 -10.90 -0.13 -0.11
C LEU A 63 -11.47 -0.31 1.30
N ALA A 64 -12.70 0.17 1.55
CA ALA A 64 -13.37 -0.01 2.84
C ALA A 64 -13.68 -1.48 3.14
N ALA A 65 -14.15 -2.23 2.14
CA ALA A 65 -14.42 -3.67 2.27
C ALA A 65 -13.14 -4.47 2.50
N THR A 66 -12.07 -4.18 1.74
CA THR A 66 -10.75 -4.77 1.93
C THR A 66 -10.22 -4.47 3.33
N ALA A 67 -10.34 -3.23 3.81
CA ALA A 67 -9.93 -2.84 5.16
C ALA A 67 -10.71 -3.58 6.25
N ALA A 68 -12.03 -3.77 6.07
CA ALA A 68 -12.86 -4.50 7.02
C ALA A 68 -12.45 -5.98 7.08
N TRP A 69 -12.19 -6.60 5.93
CA TRP A 69 -11.69 -7.96 5.84
C TRP A 69 -10.31 -8.11 6.50
N LEU A 70 -9.34 -7.25 6.18
CA LEU A 70 -8.00 -7.27 6.77
C LEU A 70 -8.02 -7.13 8.31
N ARG A 71 -8.92 -6.28 8.84
CA ARG A 71 -9.10 -6.17 10.29
C ARG A 71 -9.63 -7.46 10.89
N ALA A 72 -10.59 -8.12 10.23
CA ALA A 72 -11.10 -9.41 10.69
C ALA A 72 -10.00 -10.49 10.68
N GLU A 73 -9.20 -10.57 9.61
CA GLU A 73 -8.06 -11.49 9.55
C GLU A 73 -7.06 -11.25 10.68
N SER A 74 -6.69 -9.98 10.92
CA SER A 74 -5.77 -9.63 12.01
C SER A 74 -6.27 -10.05 13.40
N GLN A 75 -7.59 -10.00 13.64
CA GLN A 75 -8.21 -10.41 14.92
C GLN A 75 -8.25 -11.92 15.10
N LEU A 76 -8.27 -12.68 14.01
CA LEU A 76 -8.26 -14.14 14.02
C LEU A 76 -6.85 -14.72 14.21
N SER A 77 -5.82 -13.86 14.31
CA SER A 77 -4.39 -14.22 14.33
C SER A 77 -3.96 -15.06 13.12
N ALA A 78 -4.78 -15.09 12.08
CA ALA A 78 -4.39 -15.55 10.76
C ALA A 78 -3.67 -14.37 10.11
N CYS A 79 -2.38 -14.22 10.39
CA CYS A 79 -1.54 -13.37 9.55
C CYS A 79 -1.77 -13.79 8.09
N LEU A 80 -1.73 -12.84 7.16
CA LEU A 80 -1.95 -13.13 5.74
C LEU A 80 -1.03 -14.28 5.29
N ASP A 81 -1.60 -15.46 5.05
CA ASP A 81 -0.82 -16.63 4.65
C ASP A 81 -0.32 -16.44 3.22
N THR A 82 0.95 -16.07 3.09
CA THR A 82 1.64 -15.91 1.81
C THR A 82 1.90 -17.25 1.13
N ALA A 83 1.74 -18.38 1.83
CA ALA A 83 1.89 -19.71 1.26
C ALA A 83 0.71 -20.06 0.34
N GLY A 84 0.93 -19.90 -0.98
CA GLY A 84 0.08 -20.50 -2.00
C GLY A 84 -1.00 -19.60 -2.59
N THR A 85 -0.93 -18.28 -2.41
CA THR A 85 -1.87 -17.35 -3.05
C THR A 85 -1.16 -16.18 -3.74
N ASP A 86 -1.00 -16.27 -5.06
CA ASP A 86 -0.47 -15.20 -5.94
C ASP A 86 -1.12 -13.83 -5.64
N SER A 87 -2.38 -13.83 -5.19
CA SER A 87 -3.16 -12.63 -4.89
C SER A 87 -2.79 -11.93 -3.59
N VAL A 88 -2.34 -12.67 -2.57
CA VAL A 88 -1.81 -12.05 -1.33
C VAL A 88 -0.55 -11.25 -1.67
N LEU A 89 0.31 -11.80 -2.52
CA LEU A 89 1.51 -11.12 -3.01
C LEU A 89 1.19 -9.93 -3.96
N ALA A 90 0.05 -9.95 -4.63
CA ALA A 90 -0.40 -8.85 -5.49
C ALA A 90 -1.07 -7.69 -4.71
N LEU A 91 -1.53 -7.95 -3.48
CA LEU A 91 -2.28 -6.99 -2.67
C LEU A 91 -1.52 -5.68 -2.41
N PRO A 92 -0.21 -5.66 -2.07
CA PRO A 92 0.54 -4.41 -1.87
C PRO A 92 0.42 -3.43 -3.04
N GLN A 93 0.58 -3.95 -4.25
CA GLN A 93 0.52 -3.13 -5.46
C GLN A 93 -0.93 -2.73 -5.79
N ALA A 94 -1.89 -3.64 -5.61
CA ALA A 94 -3.30 -3.39 -5.89
C ALA A 94 -3.89 -2.29 -4.98
N LEU A 95 -3.45 -2.17 -3.74
CA LEU A 95 -3.90 -1.10 -2.82
C LEU A 95 -3.48 0.29 -3.28
N ILE A 96 -2.28 0.43 -3.84
CA ILE A 96 -1.68 1.71 -4.21
C ILE A 96 -2.08 2.15 -5.63
N LYS A 97 -2.19 1.20 -6.56
CA LYS A 97 -2.46 1.45 -8.00
C LYS A 97 -3.59 2.45 -8.28
N PRO A 98 -4.77 2.40 -7.62
CA PRO A 98 -5.85 3.32 -7.92
C PRO A 98 -5.50 4.79 -7.69
N LEU A 99 -4.56 5.08 -6.78
CA LEU A 99 -4.14 6.46 -6.50
C LEU A 99 -3.55 7.13 -7.75
N SER A 100 -2.88 6.37 -8.62
CA SER A 100 -2.27 6.89 -9.86
C SER A 100 -3.28 7.20 -10.96
N VAL A 101 -4.57 6.94 -10.76
CA VAL A 101 -5.63 7.19 -11.75
C VAL A 101 -6.38 8.47 -11.38
N ALA A 102 -5.96 9.58 -11.98
CA ALA A 102 -6.48 10.91 -11.69
C ALA A 102 -8.01 11.03 -11.79
N THR A 103 -8.65 10.28 -12.70
CA THR A 103 -10.11 10.30 -12.90
C THR A 103 -10.89 9.70 -11.73
N LEU A 104 -10.27 8.91 -10.86
CA LEU A 104 -10.93 8.38 -9.66
C LEU A 104 -11.07 9.43 -8.55
N GLY A 105 -10.34 10.55 -8.65
CA GLY A 105 -10.38 11.63 -7.66
C GLY A 105 -10.03 11.14 -6.25
N LEU A 106 -9.10 10.20 -6.14
CA LEU A 106 -8.63 9.65 -4.87
C LEU A 106 -7.44 10.46 -4.34
N THR A 107 -7.29 10.49 -3.02
CA THR A 107 -6.08 10.99 -2.36
C THR A 107 -5.54 9.91 -1.41
N GLU A 108 -4.35 10.14 -0.86
CA GLU A 108 -3.76 9.26 0.14
C GLU A 108 -4.70 9.01 1.33
N ILE A 109 -5.53 10.01 1.68
CA ILE A 109 -6.46 9.95 2.81
C ILE A 109 -7.47 8.81 2.61
N ASP A 110 -7.90 8.56 1.37
CA ASP A 110 -8.82 7.47 1.04
C ASP A 110 -8.20 6.09 1.29
N LEU A 111 -6.86 5.98 1.21
CA LEU A 111 -6.12 4.73 1.37
C LEU A 111 -5.71 4.46 2.82
N VAL A 112 -5.51 5.50 3.65
CA VAL A 112 -5.02 5.39 5.04
C VAL A 112 -5.72 4.29 5.85
N PRO A 113 -7.07 4.19 5.89
CA PRO A 113 -7.73 3.17 6.70
C PRO A 113 -7.45 1.74 6.23
N CYS A 114 -7.27 1.55 4.92
CA CYS A 114 -6.96 0.26 4.33
C CYS A 114 -5.50 -0.12 4.51
N VAL A 115 -4.58 0.85 4.38
CA VAL A 115 -3.16 0.67 4.66
C VAL A 115 -2.93 0.29 6.12
N ALA A 116 -3.55 1.00 7.07
CA ALA A 116 -3.43 0.66 8.49
C ALA A 116 -3.93 -0.77 8.80
N ALA A 117 -5.05 -1.17 8.19
CA ALA A 117 -5.57 -2.53 8.31
C ALA A 117 -4.62 -3.57 7.69
N PHE A 118 -4.03 -3.27 6.53
CA PHE A 118 -3.05 -4.11 5.86
C PHE A 118 -1.81 -4.31 6.72
N LEU A 119 -1.20 -3.24 7.23
CA LEU A 119 -0.01 -3.32 8.09
C LEU A 119 -0.28 -4.15 9.35
N SER A 120 -1.48 -4.03 9.93
CA SER A 120 -1.89 -4.85 11.08
C SER A 120 -2.04 -6.33 10.72
N ALA A 121 -2.60 -6.65 9.55
CA ALA A 121 -2.84 -8.02 9.09
C ALA A 121 -1.57 -8.73 8.60
N VAL A 122 -0.58 -7.97 8.10
CA VAL A 122 0.72 -8.50 7.67
C VAL A 122 1.58 -8.91 8.87
N GLY A 123 1.39 -8.28 10.03
CA GLY A 123 2.05 -8.72 11.28
C GLY A 123 3.57 -8.74 11.23
N GLY A 124 4.19 -7.97 10.33
CA GLY A 124 5.65 -7.96 10.15
C GLY A 124 6.21 -8.84 9.04
N ASP A 125 5.38 -9.53 8.24
CA ASP A 125 5.87 -10.32 7.11
C ASP A 125 6.53 -9.42 6.04
N GLU A 126 7.86 -9.48 5.99
CA GLU A 126 8.68 -8.73 5.05
C GLU A 126 8.37 -9.06 3.58
N ALA A 127 7.84 -10.24 3.28
CA ALA A 127 7.44 -10.62 1.92
C ALA A 127 6.31 -9.75 1.38
N LEU A 128 5.52 -9.13 2.27
CA LEU A 128 4.45 -8.19 1.92
C LEU A 128 4.82 -6.73 2.22
N LEU A 129 5.57 -6.49 3.30
CA LEU A 129 6.03 -5.14 3.64
C LEU A 129 7.01 -4.59 2.60
N ARG A 130 8.01 -5.37 2.15
CA ARG A 130 9.00 -4.88 1.19
C ARG A 130 8.37 -4.48 -0.16
N PRO A 131 7.50 -5.30 -0.80
CA PRO A 131 6.81 -4.87 -2.01
C PRO A 131 5.91 -3.65 -1.80
N PHE A 132 5.27 -3.54 -0.64
CA PHE A 132 4.46 -2.37 -0.31
C PHE A 132 5.30 -1.09 -0.22
N GLY A 133 6.39 -1.12 0.55
CA GLY A 133 7.34 -0.01 0.64
C GLY A 133 7.95 0.36 -0.71
N ALA A 134 8.32 -0.64 -1.51
CA ALA A 134 8.81 -0.41 -2.88
C ALA A 134 7.76 0.27 -3.78
N CYS A 135 6.47 -0.06 -3.63
CA CYS A 135 5.40 0.63 -4.36
C CYS A 135 5.32 2.11 -3.97
N LEU A 136 5.41 2.43 -2.67
CA LEU A 136 5.43 3.81 -2.18
C LEU A 136 6.68 4.56 -2.64
N CYS A 137 7.86 3.95 -2.55
CA CYS A 137 9.11 4.53 -3.02
C CYS A 137 9.08 4.81 -4.52
N ASN A 138 8.53 3.90 -5.32
CA ASN A 138 8.33 4.12 -6.76
C ASN A 138 7.36 5.27 -7.06
N LEU A 139 6.31 5.48 -6.24
CA LEU A 139 5.45 6.66 -6.38
C LEU A 139 6.24 7.95 -6.17
N ILE A 140 7.16 7.96 -5.20
CA ILE A 140 8.00 9.12 -4.87
C ILE A 140 9.00 9.39 -5.99
N THR A 141 9.73 8.38 -6.47
CA THR A 141 10.84 8.58 -7.42
C THR A 141 10.41 8.66 -8.88
N ARG A 142 9.33 7.97 -9.26
CA ARG A 142 8.96 7.81 -10.69
C ARG A 142 7.77 8.62 -11.15
N SER A 143 7.00 9.22 -10.22
CA SER A 143 5.81 9.98 -10.62
C SER A 143 6.17 11.36 -11.13
N SER A 144 5.73 11.70 -12.34
CA SER A 144 5.85 13.06 -12.86
C SER A 144 4.94 14.07 -12.15
N ASP A 145 3.81 13.60 -11.60
CA ASP A 145 2.90 14.43 -10.80
C ASP A 145 3.40 14.57 -9.36
N TYR A 146 3.73 15.80 -8.96
CA TYR A 146 4.20 16.10 -7.61
C TYR A 146 3.18 15.71 -6.52
N ARG A 147 1.88 15.70 -6.83
CA ARG A 147 0.85 15.28 -5.88
C ARG A 147 0.96 13.80 -5.55
N MET A 148 1.33 12.99 -6.54
CA MET A 148 1.57 11.55 -6.35
C MET A 148 2.83 11.30 -5.53
N ARG A 149 3.90 12.07 -5.76
CA ARG A 149 5.11 12.00 -4.94
C ARG A 149 4.82 12.38 -3.49
N LEU A 150 4.10 13.48 -3.27
CA LEU A 150 3.66 13.93 -1.95
C LEU A 150 2.77 12.91 -1.24
N ALA A 151 1.81 12.31 -1.96
CA ALA A 151 0.96 11.26 -1.43
C ALA A 151 1.77 10.01 -1.04
N GLY A 152 2.77 9.63 -1.85
CA GLY A 152 3.73 8.57 -1.54
C GLY A 152 4.49 8.83 -0.24
N LEU A 153 5.05 10.05 -0.07
CA LEU A 153 5.75 10.46 1.16
C LEU A 153 4.84 10.40 2.39
N ARG A 154 3.60 10.89 2.29
CA ARG A 154 2.63 10.88 3.40
C ARG A 154 2.22 9.47 3.80
N LEU A 155 1.97 8.60 2.83
CA LEU A 155 1.66 7.19 3.09
C LEU A 155 2.87 6.46 3.68
N LEU A 156 4.07 6.76 3.21
CA LEU A 156 5.30 6.16 3.72
C LEU A 156 5.53 6.58 5.18
N LYS A 157 5.40 7.87 5.49
CA LYS A 157 5.45 8.36 6.87
C LYS A 157 4.42 7.66 7.76
N GLN A 158 3.16 7.62 7.34
CA GLN A 158 2.10 6.93 8.09
C GLN A 158 2.41 5.44 8.29
N THR A 159 3.07 4.80 7.32
CA THR A 159 3.49 3.40 7.41
C THR A 159 4.54 3.22 8.50
N PHE A 160 5.57 4.07 8.54
CA PHE A 160 6.57 4.06 9.61
C PHE A 160 5.92 4.33 10.97
N ASP A 161 5.09 5.36 11.09
CA ASP A 161 4.39 5.71 12.33
C ASP A 161 3.59 4.49 12.85
N THR A 162 2.84 3.81 11.97
CA THR A 162 2.03 2.64 12.33
C THR A 162 2.89 1.44 12.76
N LEU A 163 3.99 1.16 12.05
CA LEU A 163 4.87 0.02 12.36
C LEU A 163 5.66 0.24 13.65
N MET A 164 6.10 1.48 13.91
CA MET A 164 6.81 1.83 15.15
C MET A 164 5.89 1.81 16.37
N GLU A 165 4.64 2.29 16.24
CA GLU A 165 3.64 2.18 17.31
C GLU A 165 3.28 0.72 17.63
N ALA A 166 3.21 -0.14 16.61
CA ALA A 166 2.94 -1.57 16.78
C ALA A 166 4.08 -2.29 17.53
N GLY A 167 5.34 -1.99 17.20
CA GLY A 167 6.51 -2.54 17.88
C GLY A 167 6.64 -2.11 19.36
N GLY A 168 6.18 -0.91 19.70
CA GLY A 168 6.21 -0.37 21.06
C GLY A 168 5.36 -1.13 22.09
N LYS A 169 4.36 -1.92 21.66
CA LYS A 169 3.51 -2.70 22.57
C LYS A 169 4.17 -4.01 23.05
N GLU A 170 5.12 -4.55 22.30
CA GLU A 170 5.91 -5.73 22.71
C GLU A 170 7.29 -5.34 23.28
N ALA A 171 7.81 -4.15 22.93
CA ALA A 171 9.12 -3.64 23.37
C ALA A 171 9.11 -2.92 24.74
N CYS A 172 8.24 -3.31 25.67
CA CYS A 172 8.27 -2.81 27.05
C CYS A 172 9.38 -3.44 27.90
N VAL A 173 10.60 -3.61 27.38
CA VAL A 173 11.83 -3.78 28.17
C VAL A 173 13.04 -3.26 27.38
N GLY A 174 13.33 -1.96 27.50
CA GLY A 174 14.68 -1.39 27.37
C GLY A 174 15.35 -1.42 25.99
N GLY A 175 15.13 -0.36 25.19
CA GLY A 175 16.01 0.01 24.09
C GLY A 175 15.45 1.19 23.30
N SER A 176 16.06 2.37 23.38
CA SER A 176 15.82 3.42 22.39
C SER A 176 16.51 3.01 21.09
N GLY A 177 15.77 3.00 19.97
CA GLY A 177 16.36 2.91 18.63
C GLY A 177 16.23 1.59 17.88
N ASP A 178 15.22 0.75 18.18
CA ASP A 178 14.93 -0.41 17.32
C ASP A 178 13.81 -0.05 16.32
N LEU A 179 14.17 -0.07 15.03
CA LEU A 179 13.24 0.09 13.90
C LEU A 179 12.20 -1.04 13.82
N GLY A 180 12.45 -2.15 14.52
CA GLY A 180 11.57 -3.31 14.55
C GLY A 180 11.18 -3.76 13.14
N LEU A 181 9.88 -3.91 12.91
CA LEU A 181 9.30 -4.38 11.65
C LEU A 181 9.53 -3.41 10.47
N ALA A 182 9.84 -2.15 10.72
CA ALA A 182 10.05 -1.14 9.69
C ALA A 182 11.46 -1.16 9.08
N ALA A 183 12.41 -1.89 9.69
CA ALA A 183 13.81 -1.93 9.24
C ALA A 183 13.95 -2.36 7.77
N CYS A 184 13.11 -3.28 7.32
CA CYS A 184 13.13 -3.79 5.94
C CYS A 184 12.79 -2.73 4.87
N LEU A 185 12.17 -1.61 5.26
CA LEU A 185 11.75 -0.53 4.35
C LEU A 185 12.79 0.57 4.21
N VAL A 186 13.73 0.66 5.15
CA VAL A 186 14.68 1.78 5.26
C VAL A 186 15.54 1.97 4.02
N PRO A 187 16.19 0.95 3.44
CA PRO A 187 17.14 1.17 2.35
C PRO A 187 16.50 1.87 1.14
N ASP A 188 15.35 1.38 0.68
CA ASP A 188 14.62 1.96 -0.44
C ASP A 188 14.03 3.33 -0.10
N THR A 189 13.61 3.50 1.17
CA THR A 189 13.09 4.78 1.66
C THR A 189 14.16 5.87 1.64
N LEU A 190 15.39 5.59 2.09
CA LEU A 190 16.47 6.59 2.08
C LEU A 190 16.83 7.02 0.66
N VAL A 191 16.83 6.09 -0.30
CA VAL A 191 17.03 6.43 -1.72
C VAL A 191 15.90 7.34 -2.20
N ALA A 192 14.64 6.98 -1.96
CA ALA A 192 13.51 7.80 -2.37
C ALA A 192 13.49 9.19 -1.70
N LEU A 193 13.89 9.29 -0.43
CA LEU A 193 14.03 10.54 0.28
C LEU A 193 15.14 11.42 -0.31
N SER A 194 16.29 10.85 -0.66
CA SER A 194 17.38 11.61 -1.28
C SER A 194 16.94 12.31 -2.56
N GLU A 195 16.16 11.63 -3.40
CA GLU A 195 15.58 12.23 -4.61
C GLU A 195 14.51 13.29 -4.27
N ALA A 196 13.64 13.01 -3.28
CA ALA A 196 12.57 13.92 -2.90
C ALA A 196 13.03 15.19 -2.18
N LEU A 197 14.21 15.17 -1.57
CA LEU A 197 14.87 16.36 -0.97
C LEU A 197 15.40 17.33 -2.04
N GLU A 198 15.63 16.84 -3.25
CA GLU A 198 16.05 17.65 -4.40
C GLU A 198 14.85 18.06 -5.29
N ASP A 199 13.61 17.89 -4.81
CA ASP A 199 12.40 18.17 -5.60
C ASP A 199 12.17 19.68 -5.80
N ASP A 200 11.77 20.07 -7.01
CA ASP A 200 11.43 21.45 -7.36
C ASP A 200 10.23 22.02 -6.57
N ARG A 201 9.47 21.17 -5.87
CA ARG A 201 8.29 21.56 -5.08
C ARG A 201 8.60 21.54 -3.59
N ASN A 202 8.53 22.72 -2.97
CA ASN A 202 8.71 22.91 -1.53
C ASN A 202 7.82 21.98 -0.68
N GLU A 203 6.60 21.64 -1.12
CA GLU A 203 5.72 20.76 -0.33
C GLU A 203 6.23 19.30 -0.29
N VAL A 204 6.87 18.85 -1.37
CA VAL A 204 7.46 17.50 -1.47
C VAL A 204 8.75 17.48 -0.64
N GLU A 205 9.62 18.47 -0.82
CA GLU A 205 10.86 18.63 -0.05
C GLU A 205 10.56 18.70 1.46
N ALA A 206 9.57 19.49 1.88
CA ALA A 206 9.21 19.62 3.29
C ALA A 206 8.67 18.31 3.88
N ALA A 207 7.88 17.55 3.12
CA ALA A 207 7.40 16.24 3.55
C ALA A 207 8.54 15.21 3.64
N ALA A 208 9.49 15.23 2.70
CA ALA A 208 10.68 14.39 2.72
C ALA A 208 11.59 14.72 3.91
N ASN A 209 11.86 16.00 4.15
CA ASN A 209 12.62 16.48 5.31
C ASN A 209 11.97 16.05 6.63
N SER A 210 10.64 16.16 6.74
CA SER A 210 9.92 15.71 7.95
C SER A 210 10.10 14.22 8.19
N LEU A 211 9.93 13.37 7.17
CA LEU A 211 10.12 11.93 7.31
C LEU A 211 11.58 11.57 7.58
N PHE A 212 12.53 12.23 6.92
CA PHE A 212 13.96 12.04 7.17
C PHE A 212 14.34 12.37 8.61
N ALA A 213 13.85 13.49 9.14
CA ALA A 213 14.07 13.89 10.53
C ALA A 213 13.49 12.88 11.53
N ASP A 214 12.30 12.32 11.25
CA ASP A 214 11.68 11.27 12.08
C ASP A 214 12.56 10.01 12.10
N LEU A 215 13.09 9.58 10.94
CA LEU A 215 14.00 8.44 10.84
C LEU A 215 15.35 8.74 11.54
N GLU A 216 15.87 9.96 11.43
CA GLU A 216 17.06 10.40 12.15
C GLU A 216 16.89 10.30 13.67
N ALA A 217 15.76 10.77 14.19
CA ALA A 217 15.44 10.72 15.61
C ALA A 217 15.38 9.30 16.17
N VAL A 218 15.05 8.32 15.33
CA VAL A 218 15.01 6.88 15.69
C VAL A 218 16.38 6.20 15.50
N GLY A 219 17.39 6.91 14.98
CA GLY A 219 18.77 6.43 14.85
C GLY A 219 19.08 5.73 13.53
N VAL A 220 18.21 5.87 12.53
CA VAL A 220 18.29 5.14 11.25
C VAL A 220 19.44 5.59 10.36
N THR A 221 19.76 6.89 10.36
CA THR A 221 20.75 7.47 9.45
C THR A 221 22.17 7.48 10.02
N ALA A 222 22.31 7.26 11.34
CA ALA A 222 23.60 7.26 12.02
C ALA A 222 24.45 6.01 11.74
N GLN A 223 23.85 4.92 11.24
CA GLN A 223 24.54 3.65 10.97
C GLN A 223 25.34 3.62 9.65
N ASN A 224 25.30 4.68 8.83
CA ASN A 224 26.04 4.75 7.55
C ASN A 224 27.41 5.46 7.64
N ASN A 225 27.90 5.78 8.85
CA ASN A 225 29.16 6.50 9.08
C ASN A 225 30.25 5.64 9.77
N GLU A 226 30.36 4.35 9.41
CA GLU A 226 31.55 3.52 9.74
C GLU A 226 32.15 2.85 8.50
#